data_AF-A0A1H5AEC2-F1
#
_entry.id   AF-A0A1H5AEC2-F1
#
_cell.length_a   1.000
_cell.length_b   1.000
_cell.length_c   1.000
_cell.angle_alpha   90.00
_cell.angle_beta   90.00
_cell.angle_gamma   90.00
#
_symmetry.space_group_name_H-M   'P 1'
#
loop_
_entity.id
_entity.type
_entity.pdbx_description
1 polymer ?
#
loop_
_entity_poly.entity_id
_entity_poly.type
_entity_poly.pdbx_seq_one_letter_code
_entity_poly.pdbx_strand_id
1 'polypeptide(L)'
;MDQKFARLVERLHPSFLKLKDCPPLSAPKDMPKQGIYLFTENGRDLYVGRSNAIPDRYSAHRRLSSGENTAAFAFILACETVGRGKAAYKKEGSRKSLMERSRVSEGI
;
A
#
# COMPACT_ATOMS: atom_id res chain seq x y z
N MET A 1 12.13 4.21 -30.71
CA MET A 1 11.65 3.52 -29.49
C MET A 1 12.54 2.31 -29.27
N ASP A 2 13.06 2.11 -28.06
CA ASP A 2 13.89 0.93 -27.74
C ASP A 2 13.02 -0.35 -27.82
N GLN A 3 13.47 -1.35 -28.60
CA GLN A 3 12.68 -2.57 -28.83
C GLN A 3 12.51 -3.42 -27.56
N LYS A 4 13.46 -3.38 -26.62
CA LYS A 4 13.31 -4.10 -25.34
C LYS A 4 12.23 -3.43 -24.49
N PHE A 5 12.21 -2.09 -24.48
CA PHE A 5 11.17 -1.32 -23.82
C PHE A 5 9.78 -1.57 -24.43
N ALA A 6 9.68 -1.58 -25.77
CA ALA A 6 8.41 -1.87 -26.46
C ALA A 6 7.81 -3.23 -26.02
N ARG A 7 8.64 -4.29 -25.97
CA ARG A 7 8.22 -5.61 -25.48
C ARG A 7 7.77 -5.61 -24.02
N LEU A 8 8.34 -4.75 -23.18
CA LEU A 8 7.89 -4.61 -21.78
C LEU A 8 6.52 -3.92 -21.70
N VAL A 9 6.29 -2.90 -22.53
CA VAL A 9 5.01 -2.20 -22.62
C VAL A 9 3.90 -3.14 -23.09
N GLU A 10 4.17 -3.96 -24.10
CA GLU A 10 3.20 -4.97 -24.59
C GLU A 10 2.79 -5.98 -23.51
N ARG A 11 3.70 -6.30 -22.58
CA ARG A 11 3.43 -7.22 -21.46
C ARG A 11 2.64 -6.57 -20.31
N LEU A 12 2.48 -5.25 -20.32
CA LEU A 12 1.86 -4.52 -19.22
C LEU A 12 0.37 -4.85 -19.08
N HIS A 13 -0.38 -4.80 -20.19
CA HIS A 13 -1.83 -5.06 -20.17
C HIS A 13 -2.18 -6.50 -19.77
N PRO A 14 -1.53 -7.55 -20.33
CA PRO A 14 -1.73 -8.92 -19.85
C PRO A 14 -1.40 -9.10 -18.37
N SER A 15 -0.40 -8.38 -17.85
CA SER A 15 -0.05 -8.43 -16.42
C SER A 15 -1.10 -7.76 -15.55
N PHE A 16 -1.71 -6.68 -16.04
CA PHE A 16 -2.83 -6.02 -15.37
C PHE A 16 -4.07 -6.93 -15.30
N LEU A 17 -4.44 -7.60 -16.40
CA LEU A 17 -5.55 -8.55 -16.40
C LEU A 17 -5.31 -9.68 -15.40
N LYS A 18 -4.11 -10.27 -15.39
CA LYS A 18 -3.73 -11.29 -14.39
C LYS A 18 -3.88 -10.81 -12.96
N LEU A 19 -3.58 -9.54 -12.67
CA LEU A 19 -3.76 -8.97 -11.33
C LEU A 19 -5.24 -8.81 -10.99
N LYS A 20 -6.08 -8.37 -11.95
CA LYS A 20 -7.52 -8.17 -11.74
C LYS A 20 -8.28 -9.49 -11.63
N ASP A 21 -7.86 -10.52 -12.34
CA ASP A 21 -8.47 -11.86 -12.32
C ASP A 21 -7.97 -12.72 -11.15
N CYS A 22 -6.93 -12.27 -10.43
CA CYS A 22 -6.41 -12.97 -9.28
C CYS A 22 -7.43 -12.93 -8.13
N PRO A 23 -7.86 -14.09 -7.58
CA PRO A 23 -8.73 -14.11 -6.42
C PRO A 23 -8.06 -13.43 -5.23
N PRO A 24 -8.81 -12.73 -4.36
CA PRO A 24 -8.25 -12.10 -3.17
C PRO A 24 -7.51 -13.10 -2.27
N LEU A 25 -6.28 -12.76 -1.91
CA LEU A 25 -5.44 -13.57 -1.02
C LEU A 25 -5.43 -12.98 0.40
N SER A 26 -5.63 -13.83 1.41
CA SER A 26 -5.72 -13.42 2.82
C SER A 26 -4.61 -14.01 3.71
N ALA A 27 -3.82 -14.94 3.17
CA ALA A 27 -2.74 -15.61 3.89
C ALA A 27 -1.38 -15.36 3.21
N PRO A 28 -0.33 -14.95 3.96
CA PRO A 28 0.97 -14.64 3.38
C PRO A 28 1.61 -15.80 2.61
N LYS A 29 1.35 -17.05 3.04
CA LYS A 29 1.89 -18.28 2.44
C LYS A 29 1.45 -18.48 0.98
N ASP A 30 0.29 -17.96 0.61
CA ASP A 30 -0.31 -18.13 -0.71
C ASP A 30 0.07 -16.97 -1.64
N MET A 31 0.79 -15.95 -1.12
CA MET A 31 1.15 -14.76 -1.87
C MET A 31 2.41 -14.96 -2.70
N PRO A 32 2.46 -14.41 -3.92
CA PRO A 32 3.70 -14.33 -4.69
C PRO A 32 4.80 -13.62 -3.90
N LYS A 33 6.06 -14.00 -4.09
CA LYS A 33 7.20 -13.39 -3.37
C LYS A 33 7.34 -11.89 -3.66
N GLN A 34 7.20 -11.50 -4.93
CA GLN A 34 7.45 -10.13 -5.40
C GLN A 34 6.51 -9.75 -6.54
N GLY A 35 6.32 -8.44 -6.73
CA GLY A 35 5.52 -7.89 -7.81
C GLY A 35 4.67 -6.69 -7.38
N ILE A 36 3.60 -6.47 -8.14
CA ILE A 36 2.56 -5.48 -7.84
C ILE A 36 1.43 -6.19 -7.09
N TYR A 37 0.90 -5.56 -6.06
CA TYR A 37 -0.24 -6.05 -5.29
C TYR A 37 -1.34 -4.99 -5.23
N LEU A 38 -2.57 -5.44 -5.04
CA LEU A 38 -3.77 -4.63 -4.92
C LEU A 38 -4.51 -5.04 -3.64
N PHE A 39 -4.80 -4.08 -2.78
CA PHE A 39 -5.76 -4.26 -1.69
C PHE A 39 -7.15 -3.91 -2.17
N THR A 40 -8.09 -4.79 -1.84
CA THR A 40 -9.50 -4.63 -2.13
C THR A 40 -10.33 -4.83 -0.88
N GLU A 41 -11.49 -4.19 -0.82
CA GLU A 41 -12.48 -4.40 0.22
C GLU A 41 -13.87 -4.39 -0.43
N ASN A 42 -14.68 -5.42 -0.15
CA ASN A 42 -16.02 -5.57 -0.74
C ASN A 42 -16.04 -5.40 -2.27
N GLY A 43 -15.02 -5.92 -2.96
CA GLY A 43 -14.87 -5.84 -4.42
C GLY A 43 -14.38 -4.49 -4.96
N ARG A 44 -14.12 -3.51 -4.08
CA ARG A 44 -13.58 -2.20 -4.45
C ARG A 44 -12.06 -2.16 -4.33
N ASP A 45 -11.40 -1.62 -5.34
CA ASP A 45 -9.95 -1.37 -5.34
C ASP A 45 -9.62 -0.21 -4.38
N LEU A 46 -8.80 -0.48 -3.35
CA LEU A 46 -8.43 0.52 -2.33
C LEU A 46 -7.02 1.06 -2.53
N TYR A 47 -6.04 0.19 -2.81
CA TYR A 47 -4.64 0.61 -2.86
C TYR A 47 -3.78 -0.34 -3.68
N VAL A 48 -2.91 0.23 -4.53
CA VAL A 48 -1.92 -0.51 -5.31
C VAL A 48 -0.53 -0.19 -4.80
N GLY A 49 0.30 -1.23 -4.65
CA GLY A 49 1.71 -1.09 -4.30
C GLY A 49 2.59 -2.09 -5.04
N ARG A 50 3.90 -1.93 -4.89
CA ARG A 50 4.90 -2.91 -5.36
C ARG A 50 5.80 -3.32 -4.20
N SER A 51 6.26 -4.56 -4.21
CA SER A 51 7.24 -5.06 -3.23
C SER A 51 8.08 -6.18 -3.81
N ASN A 52 9.32 -6.30 -3.34
CA ASN A 52 10.17 -7.48 -3.57
C ASN A 52 9.94 -8.58 -2.51
N ALA A 53 9.11 -8.28 -1.50
CA ALA A 53 8.68 -9.18 -0.44
C ALA A 53 7.21 -8.86 -0.10
N ILE A 54 6.27 -9.36 -0.90
CA ILE A 54 4.83 -9.13 -0.71
C ILE A 54 4.32 -9.75 0.61
N PRO A 55 4.69 -10.98 1.02
CA PRO A 55 4.23 -11.56 2.29
C PRO A 55 4.60 -10.71 3.51
N ASP A 56 5.82 -10.16 3.52
CA ASP A 56 6.30 -9.28 4.58
C ASP A 56 5.56 -7.94 4.54
N ARG A 57 5.35 -7.38 3.34
CA ARG A 57 4.61 -6.13 3.17
C ARG A 57 3.16 -6.26 3.63
N TYR A 58 2.51 -7.37 3.27
CA TYR A 58 1.16 -7.69 3.72
C TYR A 58 1.11 -7.81 5.25
N SER A 59 2.05 -8.53 5.85
CA SER A 59 2.17 -8.64 7.31
C SER A 59 2.36 -7.27 7.96
N ALA A 60 3.17 -6.38 7.37
CA ALA A 60 3.39 -5.03 7.87
C ALA A 60 2.14 -4.15 7.84
N HIS A 61 1.19 -4.41 6.94
CA HIS A 61 -0.09 -3.73 6.90
C HIS A 61 -1.10 -4.23 7.95
N ARG A 62 -0.84 -5.39 8.58
CA ARG A 62 -1.74 -6.03 9.57
C ARG A 62 -1.24 -5.98 11.00
N ARG A 63 0.08 -5.98 11.21
CA ARG A 63 0.67 -6.03 12.55
C ARG A 63 0.55 -4.68 13.24
N LEU A 64 0.01 -4.68 14.46
CA LEU A 64 -0.07 -3.48 15.32
C LEU A 64 1.32 -2.90 15.64
N SER A 65 2.36 -3.73 15.66
CA SER A 65 3.75 -3.31 15.93
C SER A 65 4.48 -2.76 14.71
N SER A 66 3.86 -2.74 13.54
CA SER A 66 4.52 -2.23 12.33
C SER A 66 4.58 -0.71 12.34
N GLY A 67 5.82 -0.20 12.30
CA GLY A 67 6.08 1.23 12.30
C GLY A 67 5.57 1.95 11.06
N GLU A 68 5.37 3.26 11.20
CA GLU A 68 4.76 4.19 10.26
C GLU A 68 5.44 4.23 8.87
N ASN A 69 6.72 3.86 8.80
CA ASN A 69 7.49 3.86 7.56
C ASN A 69 7.26 2.61 6.70
N THR A 70 6.64 1.57 7.27
CA THR A 70 6.49 0.25 6.62
C THR A 70 5.11 0.00 6.01
N ALA A 71 4.10 0.82 6.35
CA ALA A 71 2.71 0.64 5.94
C ALA A 71 2.12 1.88 5.25
N ALA A 72 2.53 2.15 4.00
CA ALA A 72 2.10 3.36 3.27
C ALA A 72 0.58 3.51 3.14
N PHE A 73 -0.15 2.42 2.87
CA PHE A 73 -1.62 2.42 2.83
C PHE A 73 -2.26 2.81 4.16
N ALA A 74 -1.82 2.23 5.28
CA ALA A 74 -2.36 2.55 6.61
C ALA A 74 -2.13 4.04 6.94
N PHE A 75 -1.00 4.60 6.52
CA PHE A 75 -0.74 6.03 6.65
C PHE A 75 -1.68 6.89 5.80
N ILE A 76 -1.98 6.50 4.56
CA ILE A 76 -2.93 7.22 3.70
C ILE A 76 -4.32 7.24 4.35
N LEU A 77 -4.80 6.10 4.85
CA LEU A 77 -6.06 6.00 5.58
C LEU A 77 -6.07 6.92 6.81
N ALA A 78 -4.99 6.94 7.59
CA ALA A 78 -4.87 7.83 8.75
C ALA A 78 -4.85 9.32 8.37
N CYS A 79 -4.30 9.69 7.22
CA CYS A 79 -4.38 11.07 6.73
C CYS A 79 -5.81 11.46 6.34
N GLU A 80 -6.53 10.55 5.69
CA GLU A 80 -7.94 10.74 5.31
C GLU A 80 -8.84 10.91 6.54
N THR A 81 -8.67 10.08 7.57
CA THR A 81 -9.47 10.19 8.81
C THR A 81 -9.21 11.47 9.59
N VAL A 82 -7.97 11.98 9.58
CA VAL A 82 -7.57 13.22 10.25
C VAL A 82 -7.89 14.47 9.39
N GLY A 83 -8.57 14.30 8.24
CA GLY A 83 -8.99 15.42 7.39
C GLY A 83 -7.84 16.17 6.70
N ARG A 84 -6.65 15.56 6.64
CA ARG A 84 -5.51 16.11 5.91
C ARG A 84 -5.50 15.53 4.51
N GLY A 85 -6.08 16.29 3.56
CA GLY A 85 -5.97 15.98 2.14
C GLY A 85 -4.51 15.67 1.73
N LYS A 86 -4.37 14.73 0.78
CA LYS A 86 -3.13 14.13 0.22
C LYS A 86 -1.81 14.56 0.89
N ALA A 87 -1.17 13.58 1.55
CA ALA A 87 0.14 13.69 2.21
C ALA A 87 1.09 14.72 1.54
N ALA A 88 1.30 15.85 2.21
CA ALA A 88 2.23 16.87 1.76
C ALA A 88 3.66 16.34 1.94
N TYR A 89 4.50 16.49 0.91
CA TYR A 89 5.93 16.16 0.97
C TYR A 89 6.75 17.16 1.82
N LYS A 90 6.09 18.03 2.59
CA LYS A 90 6.72 19.02 3.49
C LYS A 90 6.90 18.43 4.90
N LYS A 91 7.87 18.96 5.67
CA LYS A 91 8.12 18.56 7.07
C LYS A 91 6.86 18.66 7.94
N GLU A 92 6.04 19.68 7.68
CA GLU A 92 4.70 19.85 8.22
C GLU A 92 3.72 18.90 7.53
N GLY A 93 3.15 17.96 8.28
CA GLY A 93 2.32 16.88 7.72
C GLY A 93 3.07 15.58 7.43
N SER A 94 4.35 15.50 7.79
CA SER A 94 5.12 14.26 7.74
C SER A 94 4.57 13.17 8.66
N ARG A 95 4.93 11.91 8.38
CA ARG A 95 4.51 10.71 9.13
C ARG A 95 4.69 10.86 10.65
N LYS A 96 5.82 11.42 11.07
CA LYS A 96 6.14 11.65 12.49
C LYS A 96 5.22 12.67 13.17
N SER A 97 4.86 13.75 12.47
CA SER A 97 4.00 14.82 12.99
C SER A 97 2.53 14.41 13.17
N LEU A 98 2.08 13.35 12.50
CA LEU A 98 0.73 12.81 12.65
C LEU A 98 0.62 11.94 13.92
N MET A 99 1.64 11.13 14.21
CA MET A 99 1.71 10.25 15.38
C MET A 99 1.85 11.02 16.70
N GLU A 100 2.57 12.14 16.71
CA GLU A 100 2.69 12.98 17.92
C GLU A 100 1.35 13.57 18.37
N ARG A 101 0.38 13.73 17.46
CA ARG A 101 -0.96 14.24 17.79
C ARG A 101 -1.94 13.16 18.23
N SER A 102 -1.90 11.94 17.70
CA SER A 102 -2.83 10.88 18.15
C SER A 102 -2.55 10.44 19.59
N ARG A 103 -1.30 10.58 20.07
CA ARG A 103 -0.95 10.35 21.47
C ARG A 103 -1.53 11.38 22.44
N VAL A 104 -2.00 12.53 21.94
CA VAL A 104 -2.56 13.61 22.76
C VAL A 104 -4.09 13.49 22.88
N SER A 105 -4.75 12.66 22.06
CA SER A 105 -6.22 12.48 22.09
C SER A 105 -6.72 11.31 22.95
N GLU A 106 -5.84 10.56 23.63
CA GLU A 106 -6.22 9.55 24.65
C GLU A 106 -6.16 10.11 26.08
N GLY A 107 -6.49 11.40 26.23
CA GLY A 107 -6.51 12.10 27.51
C GLY A 107 -7.77 12.94 27.67
N ILE A 108 -8.94 12.31 27.58
CA ILE A 108 -10.21 12.76 28.18
C ILE A 108 -10.93 11.53 28.71
#